data_AF-A0A9P6YI96-F1
#
_entry.id   AF-A0A9P6YI96-F1
#
_cell.length_a   1.000
_cell.length_b   1.000
_cell.length_c   1.000
_cell.angle_alpha   90.00
_cell.angle_beta   90.00
_cell.angle_gamma   90.00
#
_symmetry.space_group_name_H-M   'P 1'
#
loop_
_entity.id
_entity.type
_entity.pdbx_description
1 polymer ?
#
loop_
_entity_poly.entity_id
_entity_poly.type
_entity_poly.pdbx_seq_one_letter_code
_entity_poly.pdbx_strand_id
1 'polypeptide(L)'
;MQTRSRTLKEKALAESTVSENGQNNNNKSTANFRIQEEIYINGTKRSSEPQTSPSEDLLNALKEKVSTKQWTIEDFEIGPCLGKGKFGQVYLAREKQSKFIIALKVLYKAEVISTNTQGQIEREIAIQINLRHPNILRLFGFFHDENNVYLILEYAAKGELFYLIQRQGRFEESLAAKYMAQMTQALIYLHSRSIIHRDIKPENLLLDGQGNLKIGDFGWSVRTRIVDNRRSTLCGTLDYLPPEMVEGRDHDESVDLWSLGVLLYELVVGKPPFEVSAKSHQEDISLAKRLKI
;
A
#
# COMPACT_ATOMS: atom_id res chain seq x y z
N MET A 1 1.18 29.79 -42.27
CA MET A 1 2.19 30.82 -41.98
C MET A 1 1.93 31.40 -40.60
N GLN A 2 3.01 31.57 -39.84
CA GLN A 2 3.08 31.83 -38.41
C GLN A 2 2.45 33.14 -37.96
N THR A 3 2.00 33.18 -36.70
CA THR A 3 2.18 34.23 -35.68
C THR A 3 1.38 33.77 -34.46
N ARG A 4 1.79 33.89 -33.19
CA ARG A 4 2.77 34.73 -32.52
C ARG A 4 3.15 34.06 -31.19
N SER A 5 4.42 34.16 -30.84
CA SER A 5 5.00 33.70 -29.59
C SER A 5 5.04 34.87 -28.59
N ARG A 6 4.84 34.55 -27.31
CA ARG A 6 5.37 35.18 -26.09
C ARG A 6 4.79 36.52 -25.56
N THR A 7 4.38 36.38 -24.29
CA THR A 7 4.63 37.21 -23.09
C THR A 7 3.87 38.51 -22.89
N LEU A 8 3.17 38.57 -21.74
CA LEU A 8 3.08 39.64 -20.73
C LEU A 8 2.11 39.13 -19.63
N LYS A 9 2.57 38.32 -18.66
CA LYS A 9 2.88 38.77 -17.28
C LYS A 9 2.78 40.27 -17.08
N GLU A 10 1.66 40.72 -16.49
CA GLU A 10 1.53 41.85 -15.54
C GLU A 10 0.04 42.19 -15.35
N LYS A 11 -0.56 41.75 -14.22
CA LYS A 11 -1.60 42.50 -13.51
C LYS A 11 -2.03 41.77 -12.22
N ALA A 12 -2.25 42.58 -11.19
CA ALA A 12 -2.84 42.29 -9.88
C ALA A 12 -1.89 41.84 -8.75
N LEU A 13 -1.08 42.80 -8.29
CA LEU A 13 -0.80 43.01 -6.87
C LEU A 13 -1.59 44.27 -6.42
N ALA A 14 -2.00 44.30 -5.15
CA ALA A 14 -2.71 45.37 -4.41
C ALA A 14 -4.25 45.27 -4.52
N GLU A 15 -5.07 45.33 -3.45
CA GLU A 15 -4.93 45.97 -2.15
C GLU A 15 -5.68 45.24 -1.02
N SER A 16 -5.16 45.43 0.19
CA SER A 16 -5.73 45.16 1.50
C SER A 16 -6.63 46.31 1.99
N THR A 17 -7.68 46.03 2.79
CA THR A 17 -8.11 46.78 4.01
C THR A 17 -9.37 46.10 4.61
N VAL A 18 -9.27 45.48 5.81
CA VAL A 18 -9.62 45.98 7.17
C VAL A 18 -11.13 46.06 7.47
N SER A 19 -11.61 45.28 8.45
CA SER A 19 -12.24 45.77 9.70
C SER A 19 -12.77 44.64 10.61
N GLU A 20 -12.77 44.95 11.90
CA GLU A 20 -12.77 44.08 13.08
C GLU A 20 -14.15 43.80 13.71
N ASN A 21 -14.11 42.90 14.71
CA ASN A 21 -14.83 42.89 16.01
C ASN A 21 -16.08 42.02 16.20
N GLY A 22 -16.03 41.22 17.28
CA GLY A 22 -17.20 40.64 17.97
C GLY A 22 -16.90 39.39 18.81
N GLN A 23 -16.83 39.53 20.14
CA GLN A 23 -16.35 38.58 21.16
C GLN A 23 -17.35 37.50 21.64
N ASN A 24 -16.76 36.48 22.30
CA ASN A 24 -17.27 35.66 23.45
C ASN A 24 -18.42 34.64 23.18
N ASN A 25 -18.48 33.40 23.72
CA ASN A 25 -17.98 32.83 24.99
C ASN A 25 -18.08 31.27 25.02
N ASN A 26 -17.10 30.61 25.67
CA ASN A 26 -17.14 29.38 26.50
C ASN A 26 -18.16 28.23 26.28
N ASN A 27 -17.66 27.00 26.01
CA ASN A 27 -17.54 25.93 27.04
C ASN A 27 -16.92 24.59 26.53
N LYS A 28 -15.83 24.21 27.21
CA LYS A 28 -15.27 22.87 27.57
C LYS A 28 -15.68 21.60 26.80
N SER A 29 -14.69 20.89 26.25
CA SER A 29 -14.37 19.49 26.65
C SER A 29 -12.97 19.08 26.17
N THR A 30 -12.20 18.56 27.12
CA THR A 30 -10.90 17.84 27.11
C THR A 30 -10.75 16.81 25.97
N ALA A 31 -9.58 16.41 25.43
CA ALA A 31 -8.24 16.29 25.99
C ALA A 31 -7.13 16.22 24.90
N ASN A 32 -5.97 16.78 25.23
CA ASN A 32 -4.59 16.43 24.85
C ASN A 32 -4.25 16.11 23.37
N PHE A 33 -3.85 17.16 22.64
CA PHE A 33 -3.01 17.08 21.46
C PHE A 33 -1.88 18.11 21.59
N ARG A 34 -0.62 17.64 21.62
CA ARG A 34 0.59 18.31 21.09
C ARG A 34 1.85 17.61 21.57
N ILE A 35 2.71 17.22 20.63
CA ILE A 35 4.16 17.39 20.79
C ILE A 35 4.66 18.08 19.52
N GLN A 36 5.32 19.22 19.73
CA GLN A 36 6.04 20.03 18.73
C GLN A 36 7.36 19.33 18.38
N GLU A 37 7.75 19.36 17.10
CA GLU A 37 9.13 19.18 16.66
C GLU A 37 9.78 20.55 16.51
N GLU A 38 10.87 20.79 17.23
CA GLU A 38 11.92 21.76 16.87
C GLU A 38 13.22 21.31 17.56
N ILE A 39 14.21 20.84 16.79
CA ILE A 39 15.61 20.86 17.21
C ILE A 39 16.44 21.39 16.03
N TYR A 40 16.84 22.65 16.19
CA TYR A 40 17.93 23.32 15.49
C TYR A 40 19.21 23.07 16.28
N ILE A 41 20.23 22.40 15.75
CA ILE A 41 21.60 22.49 16.32
C ILE A 41 22.66 22.53 15.22
N ASN A 42 23.46 23.61 15.27
CA ASN A 42 24.68 23.89 14.52
C ASN A 42 25.82 22.88 14.83
N GLY A 43 26.73 22.72 13.86
CA GLY A 43 27.85 21.78 13.93
C GLY A 43 28.93 22.09 14.97
N THR A 44 29.68 21.06 15.35
CA THR A 44 31.10 21.08 15.73
C THR A 44 31.69 19.66 15.54
N LYS A 45 32.96 19.56 15.15
CA LYS A 45 33.70 18.33 14.76
C LYS A 45 34.27 17.52 15.95
N ARG A 46 34.53 16.23 15.65
CA ARG A 46 35.32 15.16 16.34
C ARG A 46 34.54 14.40 17.43
N SER A 47 34.62 13.06 17.56
CA SER A 47 35.60 12.05 17.12
C SER A 47 34.95 10.67 16.94
N SER A 48 35.69 9.78 16.28
CA SER A 48 35.39 8.41 15.81
C SER A 48 34.89 7.40 16.86
N GLU A 49 33.76 6.75 16.55
CA GLU A 49 33.35 5.42 17.05
C GLU A 49 32.58 4.67 15.94
N PRO A 50 32.60 3.31 15.92
CA PRO A 50 32.22 2.52 14.75
C PRO A 50 30.72 2.56 14.49
N GLN A 51 30.34 2.88 13.25
CA GLN A 51 28.95 2.95 12.82
C GLN A 51 28.31 1.56 12.84
N THR A 52 27.39 1.35 13.79
CA THR A 52 26.34 0.34 13.69
C THR A 52 25.51 0.63 12.45
N SER A 53 25.17 -0.42 11.70
CA SER A 53 24.44 -0.26 10.45
C SER A 53 23.08 0.40 10.70
N PRO A 54 22.58 1.29 9.82
CA PRO A 54 21.29 1.99 9.98
C PRO A 54 20.06 1.08 10.19
N SER A 55 20.22 -0.24 10.05
CA SER A 55 19.18 -1.25 10.23
C SER A 55 18.91 -1.62 11.69
N GLU A 56 19.93 -1.62 12.55
CA GLU A 56 19.77 -2.01 13.96
C GLU A 56 19.09 -0.92 14.78
N ASP A 57 19.41 0.34 14.51
CA ASP A 57 18.83 1.49 15.21
C ASP A 57 17.32 1.64 14.91
N LEU A 58 16.89 1.32 13.67
CA LEU A 58 15.48 1.30 13.30
C LEU A 58 14.73 0.15 14.00
N LEU A 59 15.31 -1.05 14.03
CA LEU A 59 14.76 -2.20 14.74
C LEU A 59 14.65 -1.96 16.25
N ASN A 60 15.62 -1.27 16.85
CA ASN A 60 15.60 -0.95 18.27
C ASN A 60 14.63 0.20 18.61
N ALA A 61 14.53 1.22 17.77
CA ALA A 61 13.52 2.27 17.90
C ALA A 61 12.07 1.77 17.74
N LEU A 62 11.87 0.70 16.96
CA LEU A 62 10.58 0.00 16.83
C LEU A 62 10.26 -0.88 18.05
N LYS A 63 11.28 -1.43 18.74
CA LYS A 63 11.12 -2.26 19.94
C LYS A 63 10.73 -1.46 21.19
N GLU A 64 11.23 -0.24 21.36
CA GLU A 64 10.98 0.55 22.59
C GLU A 64 9.58 1.16 22.70
N LYS A 65 8.83 1.29 21.59
CA LYS A 65 7.54 2.02 21.58
C LYS A 65 6.29 1.16 21.75
N VAL A 66 6.40 -0.16 21.81
CA VAL A 66 5.23 -1.03 21.98
C VAL A 66 5.56 -2.15 22.96
N SER A 67 4.87 -2.17 24.10
CA SER A 67 4.76 -3.36 24.96
C SER A 67 3.94 -4.44 24.23
N THR A 68 4.50 -4.97 23.16
CA THR A 68 3.95 -6.08 22.39
C THR A 68 4.71 -7.34 22.74
N LYS A 69 3.97 -8.40 23.06
CA LYS A 69 4.48 -9.78 23.03
C LYS A 69 5.42 -9.93 21.84
N GLN A 70 6.67 -10.31 22.08
CA GLN A 70 7.59 -10.70 21.02
C GLN A 70 7.13 -12.05 20.50
N TRP A 71 6.61 -12.06 19.28
CA TRP A 71 6.17 -13.28 18.61
C TRP A 71 7.37 -14.10 18.14
N THR A 72 7.28 -15.42 18.26
CA THR A 72 8.21 -16.36 17.62
C THR A 72 7.45 -17.43 16.84
N ILE A 73 8.15 -18.23 16.04
CA ILE A 73 7.50 -19.29 15.28
C ILE A 73 6.87 -20.36 16.20
N GLU A 74 7.43 -20.54 17.40
CA GLU A 74 6.95 -21.47 18.42
C GLU A 74 5.59 -21.08 18.99
N ASP A 75 5.14 -19.84 18.84
CA ASP A 75 3.79 -19.40 19.24
C ASP A 75 2.69 -19.96 18.31
N PHE A 76 3.04 -20.55 17.16
CA PHE A 76 2.09 -20.94 16.13
C PHE A 76 2.11 -22.45 15.84
N GLU A 77 0.93 -23.02 15.65
CA GLU A 77 0.73 -24.33 15.01
C GLU A 77 0.60 -24.08 13.50
N ILE A 78 1.58 -24.54 12.71
CA ILE A 78 1.61 -24.35 11.26
C ILE A 78 0.79 -25.45 10.58
N GLY A 79 -0.16 -25.04 9.75
CA GLY A 79 -1.03 -25.88 8.95
C GLY A 79 -0.63 -25.91 7.47
N PRO A 80 -1.58 -26.24 6.57
CA PRO A 80 -1.32 -26.34 5.14
C PRO A 80 -0.83 -25.03 4.51
N CYS A 81 -0.02 -25.16 3.44
CA CYS A 81 0.33 -24.04 2.58
C CYS A 81 -0.91 -23.55 1.84
N LEU A 82 -1.20 -22.24 1.95
CA LEU A 82 -2.31 -21.55 1.30
C LEU A 82 -1.92 -21.03 -0.08
N GLY A 83 -0.65 -20.68 -0.28
CA GLY A 83 -0.17 -20.12 -1.54
C GLY A 83 1.32 -19.80 -1.52
N LYS A 84 1.86 -19.59 -2.72
CA LYS A 84 3.26 -19.20 -2.94
C LYS A 84 3.30 -17.73 -3.38
N GLY A 85 3.95 -16.90 -2.57
CA GLY A 85 4.24 -15.51 -2.92
C GLY A 85 5.55 -15.36 -3.68
N LYS A 86 5.89 -14.12 -4.05
CA LYS A 86 7.12 -13.79 -4.78
C LYS A 86 8.41 -14.15 -4.02
N PHE A 87 8.39 -14.05 -2.70
CA PHE A 87 9.58 -14.20 -1.84
C PHE A 87 9.42 -15.29 -0.77
N GLY A 88 8.42 -16.16 -0.92
CA GLY A 88 8.15 -17.19 0.06
C GLY A 88 6.74 -17.75 0.00
N GLN A 89 6.22 -18.17 1.14
CA GLN A 89 4.99 -18.96 1.21
C GLN A 89 4.05 -18.43 2.29
N VAL A 90 2.76 -18.65 2.10
CA VAL A 90 1.72 -18.31 3.07
C VAL A 90 1.14 -19.61 3.61
N TYR A 91 1.09 -19.75 4.93
CA TYR A 91 0.55 -20.91 5.60
C TYR A 91 -0.71 -20.56 6.38
N LEU A 92 -1.66 -21.48 6.44
CA LEU A 92 -2.68 -21.46 7.48
C LEU A 92 -1.96 -21.73 8.80
N ALA A 93 -2.24 -20.95 9.84
CA ALA A 93 -1.69 -21.20 11.14
C ALA A 93 -2.69 -20.88 12.24
N ARG A 94 -2.40 -21.39 13.44
CA ARG A 94 -3.20 -21.15 14.63
C ARG A 94 -2.29 -20.68 15.75
N GLU A 95 -2.62 -19.55 16.37
CA GLU A 95 -1.89 -19.08 17.55
C GLU A 95 -2.21 -20.00 18.74
N LYS A 96 -1.17 -20.48 19.44
CA LYS A 96 -1.30 -21.60 20.38
C LYS A 96 -2.14 -21.28 21.61
N GLN A 97 -2.13 -20.05 22.11
CA GLN A 97 -2.79 -19.68 23.36
C GLN A 97 -4.29 -19.43 23.16
N SER A 98 -4.64 -18.54 22.26
CA SER A 98 -6.00 -18.13 21.93
C SER A 98 -6.71 -19.07 20.96
N LYS A 99 -5.97 -19.96 20.30
CA LYS A 99 -6.45 -20.82 19.19
C LYS A 99 -7.01 -20.03 18.00
N PHE A 100 -6.66 -18.75 17.90
CA PHE A 100 -7.09 -17.88 16.81
C PHE A 100 -6.41 -18.28 15.49
N ILE A 101 -7.22 -18.38 14.42
CA ILE A 101 -6.75 -18.77 13.08
C ILE A 101 -6.21 -17.54 12.35
N ILE A 102 -5.02 -17.68 11.77
CA ILE A 102 -4.32 -16.63 11.03
C ILE A 102 -3.71 -17.19 9.74
N ALA A 103 -3.32 -16.30 8.85
CA ALA A 103 -2.42 -16.61 7.74
C ALA A 103 -1.00 -16.13 8.10
N LEU A 104 -0.01 -17.01 8.03
CA LEU A 104 1.38 -16.70 8.31
C LEU A 104 2.15 -16.61 7.00
N LYS A 105 2.48 -15.40 6.56
CA LYS A 105 3.28 -15.15 5.36
C LYS A 105 4.76 -15.16 5.75
N VAL A 106 5.49 -16.15 5.26
CA VAL A 106 6.93 -16.36 5.47
C VAL A 106 7.69 -15.82 4.27
N LEU A 107 8.61 -14.89 4.51
CA LEU A 107 9.44 -14.24 3.51
C LEU A 107 10.90 -14.63 3.75
N TYR A 108 11.54 -15.25 2.76
CA TYR A 108 12.93 -15.71 2.87
C TYR A 108 13.89 -14.52 2.70
N LYS A 109 14.69 -14.20 3.73
CA LYS A 109 15.59 -13.03 3.69
C LYS A 109 16.57 -13.08 2.52
N ALA A 110 17.08 -14.27 2.19
CA ALA A 110 17.98 -14.47 1.04
C ALA A 110 17.33 -14.06 -0.31
N GLU A 111 16.05 -14.41 -0.52
CA GLU A 111 15.31 -14.02 -1.73
C GLU A 111 15.01 -12.52 -1.76
N VAL A 112 14.64 -11.95 -0.62
CA VAL A 112 14.41 -10.50 -0.50
C VAL A 112 15.67 -9.70 -0.83
N ILE A 113 16.81 -10.13 -0.29
CA ILE A 113 18.10 -9.46 -0.49
C ILE A 113 18.56 -9.59 -1.94
N SER A 114 18.53 -10.80 -2.50
CA SER A 114 18.98 -11.04 -3.88
C SER A 114 18.13 -10.30 -4.93
N THR A 115 16.87 -10.00 -4.62
CA THR A 115 15.99 -9.23 -5.51
C THR A 115 15.97 -7.73 -5.24
N ASN A 116 16.69 -7.25 -4.21
CA ASN A 116 16.71 -5.84 -3.78
C ASN A 116 15.32 -5.27 -3.47
N THR A 117 14.48 -6.04 -2.76
CA THR A 117 13.06 -5.72 -2.48
C THR A 117 12.77 -5.43 -1.01
N GLN A 118 13.80 -5.25 -0.18
CA GLN A 118 13.71 -4.92 1.25
C GLN A 118 12.77 -3.74 1.50
N GLY A 119 12.97 -2.65 0.74
CA GLY A 119 12.18 -1.43 0.89
C GLY A 119 10.69 -1.60 0.52
N GLN A 120 10.32 -2.61 -0.28
CA GLN A 120 8.92 -2.93 -0.54
C GLN A 120 8.28 -3.59 0.68
N ILE A 121 8.99 -4.52 1.32
CA ILE A 121 8.50 -5.24 2.50
C ILE A 121 8.41 -4.31 3.71
N GLU A 122 9.43 -3.49 3.95
CA GLU A 122 9.40 -2.48 5.02
C GLU A 122 8.21 -1.53 4.86
N ARG A 123 7.92 -1.15 3.61
CA ARG A 123 6.78 -0.29 3.29
C ARG A 123 5.43 -0.98 3.49
N GLU A 124 5.29 -2.23 3.05
CA GLU A 124 4.10 -3.06 3.27
C GLU A 124 3.78 -3.12 4.78
N ILE A 125 4.78 -3.45 5.61
CA ILE A 125 4.65 -3.52 7.06
C ILE A 125 4.28 -2.14 7.64
N ALA A 126 5.05 -1.10 7.32
CA ALA A 126 4.87 0.24 7.90
C ALA A 126 3.50 0.87 7.57
N ILE A 127 2.98 0.61 6.37
CA ILE A 127 1.66 1.06 5.96
C ILE A 127 0.58 0.19 6.62
N GLN A 128 0.62 -1.13 6.42
CA GLN A 128 -0.49 -2.03 6.72
C GLN A 128 -0.71 -2.25 8.21
N ILE A 129 0.34 -2.21 9.04
CA ILE A 129 0.23 -2.46 10.50
C ILE A 129 -0.75 -1.52 11.19
N ASN A 130 -0.95 -0.31 10.65
CA ASN A 130 -1.82 0.73 11.19
C ASN A 130 -3.21 0.79 10.52
N LEU A 131 -3.49 -0.05 9.51
CA LEU A 131 -4.77 -0.03 8.81
C LEU A 131 -5.82 -0.87 9.54
N ARG A 132 -6.99 -0.28 9.77
CA ARG A 132 -8.13 -0.90 10.46
C ARG A 132 -9.40 -0.57 9.69
N HIS A 133 -9.79 -1.47 8.79
CA HIS A 133 -10.97 -1.32 7.96
C HIS A 133 -11.55 -2.71 7.64
N PRO A 134 -12.88 -2.91 7.63
CA PRO A 134 -13.48 -4.21 7.35
C PRO A 134 -13.10 -4.78 5.99
N ASN A 135 -12.81 -3.95 4.99
CA ASN A 135 -12.43 -4.37 3.64
C ASN A 135 -10.92 -4.26 3.34
N ILE A 136 -10.08 -4.18 4.37
CA ILE A 136 -8.61 -4.26 4.24
C ILE A 136 -8.13 -5.45 5.06
N LEU A 137 -7.28 -6.29 4.47
CA LEU A 137 -6.70 -7.44 5.14
C LEU A 137 -5.83 -6.97 6.30
N ARG A 138 -6.14 -7.43 7.51
CA ARG A 138 -5.42 -6.96 8.70
C ARG A 138 -4.04 -7.60 8.84
N LEU A 139 -3.02 -6.77 9.05
CA LEU A 139 -1.74 -7.19 9.60
C LEU A 139 -1.80 -7.05 11.13
N PHE A 140 -1.77 -8.17 11.83
CA PHE A 140 -1.79 -8.20 13.30
C PHE A 140 -0.43 -7.87 13.91
N GLY A 141 0.65 -8.29 13.25
CA GLY A 141 2.01 -8.12 13.71
C GLY A 141 2.99 -8.79 12.77
N PHE A 142 4.27 -8.67 13.09
CA PHE A 142 5.34 -9.33 12.37
C PHE A 142 6.46 -9.72 13.34
N PHE A 143 7.29 -10.68 12.94
CA PHE A 143 8.52 -11.06 13.64
C PHE A 143 9.55 -11.58 12.63
N HIS A 144 10.77 -11.88 13.07
CA HIS A 144 11.81 -12.44 12.21
C HIS A 144 12.71 -13.38 13.00
N ASP A 145 13.34 -14.31 12.30
CA ASP A 145 14.46 -15.10 12.83
C ASP A 145 15.73 -14.80 12.01
N GLU A 146 16.73 -15.67 12.04
CA GLU A 146 17.97 -15.52 11.25
C GLU A 146 17.72 -15.54 9.74
N ASN A 147 16.76 -16.34 9.28
CA ASN A 147 16.56 -16.69 7.87
C ASN A 147 15.34 -16.00 7.24
N ASN A 148 14.33 -15.65 8.04
CA ASN A 148 12.99 -15.34 7.57
C ASN A 148 12.40 -14.11 8.25
N VAL A 149 11.48 -13.44 7.55
CA VAL A 149 10.53 -12.47 8.10
C VAL A 149 9.13 -13.09 8.05
N TYR A 150 8.34 -12.91 9.10
CA TYR A 150 7.01 -13.50 9.25
C TYR A 150 5.98 -12.39 9.43
N LEU A 151 4.94 -12.38 8.61
CA LEU A 151 3.79 -11.49 8.75
C LEU A 151 2.57 -12.28 9.24
N ILE A 152 1.97 -11.81 10.34
CA ILE A 152 0.79 -12.40 10.96
C ILE A 152 -0.45 -11.70 10.40
N LEU A 153 -1.15 -12.34 9.46
CA LEU A 153 -2.24 -11.77 8.70
C LEU A 153 -3.60 -12.35 9.09
N GLU A 154 -4.65 -11.58 8.83
CA GLU A 154 -6.03 -12.08 8.80
C GLU A 154 -6.17 -13.23 7.79
N TYR A 155 -6.83 -14.31 8.20
CA TYR A 155 -7.11 -15.43 7.31
C TYR A 155 -8.36 -15.17 6.47
N ALA A 156 -8.17 -15.02 5.15
CA ALA A 156 -9.24 -14.88 4.19
C ALA A 156 -9.64 -16.26 3.60
N ALA A 157 -10.62 -16.91 4.24
CA ALA A 157 -10.91 -18.33 4.02
C ALA A 157 -11.39 -18.71 2.61
N LYS A 158 -11.88 -17.75 1.82
CA LYS A 158 -12.35 -17.99 0.44
C LYS A 158 -11.30 -17.69 -0.62
N GLY A 159 -10.08 -17.32 -0.21
CA GLY A 159 -8.94 -17.12 -1.11
C GLY A 159 -9.09 -15.88 -1.99
N GLU A 160 -8.37 -15.88 -3.12
CA GLU A 160 -8.30 -14.76 -4.05
C GLU A 160 -9.55 -14.62 -4.92
N LEU A 161 -9.95 -13.37 -5.15
CA LEU A 161 -11.04 -13.01 -6.03
C LEU A 161 -10.76 -13.46 -7.47
N PHE A 162 -9.49 -13.42 -7.88
CA PHE A 162 -9.02 -13.92 -9.18
C PHE A 162 -9.56 -15.32 -9.51
N TYR A 163 -9.35 -16.30 -8.63
CA TYR A 163 -9.84 -17.67 -8.86
C TYR A 163 -11.37 -17.77 -8.87
N LEU A 164 -12.07 -16.87 -8.16
CA LEU A 164 -13.52 -16.82 -8.21
C LEU A 164 -14.02 -16.34 -9.58
N ILE A 165 -13.39 -15.30 -10.15
CA ILE A 165 -13.69 -14.81 -11.51
C ILE A 165 -13.41 -15.92 -12.52
N GLN A 166 -12.22 -16.54 -12.48
CA GLN A 166 -11.85 -17.63 -13.39
C GLN A 166 -12.84 -18.79 -13.37
N ARG A 167 -13.38 -19.15 -12.19
CA ARG A 167 -14.35 -20.24 -12.06
C ARG A 167 -15.75 -19.86 -12.56
N GLN A 168 -16.19 -18.62 -12.37
CA GLN A 168 -17.54 -18.18 -12.74
C GLN A 168 -17.61 -17.56 -14.14
N GLY A 169 -16.48 -17.22 -14.74
CA GLY A 169 -16.40 -16.43 -15.96
C GLY A 169 -16.66 -14.96 -15.66
N ARG A 170 -17.90 -14.61 -15.34
CA ARG A 170 -18.30 -13.24 -14.96
C ARG A 170 -19.26 -13.26 -13.77
N PHE A 171 -19.42 -12.12 -13.12
CA PHE A 171 -20.40 -11.94 -12.05
C PHE A 171 -21.67 -11.27 -12.55
N GLU A 172 -22.77 -11.60 -11.88
CA GLU A 172 -24.00 -10.82 -11.95
C GLU A 172 -23.75 -9.42 -11.40
N GLU A 173 -24.42 -8.42 -11.96
CA GLU A 173 -24.21 -7.00 -11.62
C GLU A 173 -24.40 -6.73 -10.12
N SER A 174 -25.32 -7.45 -9.47
CA SER A 174 -25.56 -7.33 -8.03
C SER A 174 -24.35 -7.73 -7.18
N LEU A 175 -23.66 -8.81 -7.56
CA LEU A 175 -22.45 -9.27 -6.87
C LEU A 175 -21.26 -8.35 -7.18
N ALA A 176 -21.12 -7.94 -8.44
CA ALA A 176 -20.11 -6.96 -8.84
C ALA A 176 -20.29 -5.65 -8.04
N ALA A 177 -21.51 -5.10 -7.98
CA ALA A 177 -21.83 -3.89 -7.23
C ALA A 177 -21.51 -4.03 -5.73
N LYS A 178 -21.75 -5.21 -5.13
CA LYS A 178 -21.35 -5.49 -3.73
C LYS A 178 -19.83 -5.33 -3.55
N TYR A 179 -19.03 -5.96 -4.41
CA TYR A 179 -17.57 -5.86 -4.32
C TYR A 179 -17.07 -4.45 -4.62
N MET A 180 -17.68 -3.75 -5.57
CA MET A 180 -17.36 -2.36 -5.86
C MET A 180 -17.63 -1.44 -4.67
N ALA A 181 -18.78 -1.59 -4.01
CA ALA A 181 -19.08 -0.81 -2.80
C ALA A 181 -18.05 -1.05 -1.70
N GLN A 182 -17.63 -2.31 -1.48
CA GLN A 182 -16.60 -2.68 -0.51
C GLN A 182 -15.22 -2.11 -0.87
N MET A 183 -14.84 -2.17 -2.15
CA MET A 183 -13.61 -1.57 -2.66
C MET A 183 -13.61 -0.05 -2.49
N THR A 184 -14.66 0.64 -2.92
CA THR A 184 -14.78 2.10 -2.79
C THR A 184 -14.69 2.53 -1.34
N GLN A 185 -15.33 1.82 -0.41
CA GLN A 185 -15.26 2.14 1.01
C GLN A 185 -13.84 1.98 1.59
N ALA A 186 -13.09 0.97 1.14
CA ALA A 186 -11.68 0.80 1.51
C ALA A 186 -10.77 1.88 0.90
N LEU A 187 -10.99 2.27 -0.36
CA LEU A 187 -10.20 3.32 -1.01
C LEU A 187 -10.43 4.68 -0.37
N ILE A 188 -11.68 5.04 -0.04
CA ILE A 188 -11.99 6.25 0.74
C ILE A 188 -11.19 6.26 2.06
N TYR A 189 -11.14 5.12 2.76
CA TYR A 189 -10.38 4.99 4.01
C TYR A 189 -8.86 5.16 3.82
N LEU A 190 -8.30 4.63 2.72
CA LEU A 190 -6.88 4.74 2.38
C LEU A 190 -6.52 6.17 1.98
N HIS A 191 -7.28 6.75 1.05
CA HIS A 191 -7.06 8.10 0.53
C HIS A 191 -7.23 9.16 1.64
N SER A 192 -8.16 8.97 2.58
CA SER A 192 -8.29 9.86 3.76
C SER A 192 -7.06 9.83 4.68
N ARG A 193 -6.24 8.78 4.59
CA ARG A 193 -4.95 8.61 5.28
C ARG A 193 -3.76 8.92 4.38
N SER A 194 -4.02 9.50 3.21
CA SER A 194 -2.99 9.84 2.24
C SER A 194 -2.21 8.61 1.80
N ILE A 195 -2.87 7.47 1.63
CA ILE A 195 -2.27 6.22 1.15
C ILE A 195 -2.87 5.89 -0.22
N ILE A 196 -2.03 5.69 -1.23
CA ILE A 196 -2.44 5.22 -2.56
C ILE A 196 -2.02 3.75 -2.67
N HIS A 197 -2.90 2.87 -3.15
CA HIS A 197 -2.64 1.43 -3.23
C HIS A 197 -1.70 1.07 -4.39
N ARG A 198 -2.01 1.54 -5.61
CA ARG A 198 -1.27 1.39 -6.88
C ARG A 198 -1.16 0.00 -7.50
N ASP A 199 -1.62 -1.05 -6.83
CA ASP A 199 -1.65 -2.41 -7.41
C ASP A 199 -3.00 -3.10 -7.15
N ILE A 200 -4.10 -2.42 -7.47
CA ILE A 200 -5.45 -2.99 -7.37
C ILE A 200 -5.65 -3.96 -8.54
N LYS A 201 -5.86 -5.23 -8.23
CA LYS A 201 -6.13 -6.32 -9.17
C LYS A 201 -6.71 -7.55 -8.45
N PRO A 202 -7.43 -8.45 -9.12
CA PRO A 202 -8.11 -9.59 -8.48
C PRO A 202 -7.21 -10.51 -7.65
N GLU A 203 -5.92 -10.62 -7.98
CA GLU A 203 -4.93 -11.43 -7.25
C GLU A 203 -4.56 -10.83 -5.89
N ASN A 204 -4.66 -9.50 -5.75
CA ASN A 204 -4.42 -8.79 -4.50
C ASN A 204 -5.71 -8.61 -3.66
N LEU A 205 -6.84 -9.12 -4.14
CA LEU A 205 -8.13 -9.05 -3.47
C LEU A 205 -8.51 -10.43 -2.94
N LEU A 206 -8.74 -10.52 -1.63
CA LEU A 206 -9.11 -11.76 -0.96
C LEU A 206 -10.56 -11.72 -0.48
N LEU A 207 -11.12 -12.89 -0.20
CA LEU A 207 -12.47 -13.06 0.34
C LEU A 207 -12.43 -13.72 1.72
N ASP A 208 -13.06 -13.09 2.71
CA ASP A 208 -13.21 -13.67 4.04
C ASP A 208 -14.20 -14.85 4.06
N GLY A 209 -14.38 -15.49 5.22
CA GLY A 209 -15.31 -16.61 5.37
C GLY A 209 -16.77 -16.27 5.03
N GLN A 210 -17.17 -15.00 5.13
CA GLN A 210 -18.50 -14.51 4.79
C GLN A 210 -18.62 -14.09 3.32
N GLY A 211 -17.53 -14.10 2.56
CA GLY A 211 -17.48 -13.61 1.18
C GLY A 211 -17.53 -12.09 1.08
N ASN A 212 -16.92 -11.39 2.05
CA ASN A 212 -16.61 -9.97 1.94
C ASN A 212 -15.19 -9.79 1.44
N LEU A 213 -15.01 -8.76 0.62
CA LEU A 213 -13.74 -8.40 0.02
C LEU A 213 -12.77 -7.82 1.04
N LYS A 214 -11.49 -8.18 0.89
CA LYS A 214 -10.33 -7.72 1.66
C LYS A 214 -9.21 -7.31 0.70
N ILE A 215 -8.82 -6.04 0.70
CA ILE A 215 -7.62 -5.59 -0.02
C ILE A 215 -6.37 -6.08 0.71
N GLY A 216 -5.48 -6.78 0.00
CA GLY A 216 -4.16 -7.19 0.46
C GLY A 216 -3.04 -6.59 -0.40
N ASP A 217 -1.80 -6.97 -0.08
CA ASP A 217 -0.55 -6.60 -0.78
C ASP A 217 -0.29 -5.09 -0.93
N PHE A 218 0.32 -4.51 0.11
CA PHE A 218 0.68 -3.09 0.16
C PHE A 218 2.13 -2.81 -0.30
N GLY A 219 2.80 -3.77 -0.96
CA GLY A 219 4.21 -3.62 -1.37
C GLY A 219 4.48 -2.46 -2.34
N TRP A 220 3.45 -2.05 -3.10
CA TRP A 220 3.50 -0.91 -4.02
C TRP A 220 2.83 0.35 -3.49
N SER A 221 2.17 0.29 -2.34
CA SER A 221 1.46 1.44 -1.78
C SER A 221 2.42 2.53 -1.32
N VAL A 222 1.95 3.78 -1.26
CA VAL A 222 2.77 4.93 -0.82
C VAL A 222 1.97 5.88 0.05
N ARG A 223 2.65 6.59 0.96
CA ARG A 223 2.05 7.66 1.77
C ARG A 223 2.37 9.03 1.15
N THR A 224 1.35 9.78 0.73
CA THR A 224 1.50 11.03 -0.04
C THR A 224 1.92 12.25 0.78
N ARG A 225 1.89 12.17 2.13
CA ARG A 225 2.32 13.26 3.03
C ARG A 225 3.82 13.35 3.26
N ILE A 226 4.61 12.38 2.78
CA ILE A 226 6.06 12.45 2.85
C ILE A 226 6.53 13.28 1.65
N VAL A 227 7.24 14.37 1.94
CA VAL A 227 7.73 15.38 0.99
C VAL A 227 8.85 14.77 0.13
N ASP A 228 8.51 13.84 -0.76
CA ASP A 228 9.35 13.47 -1.88
C ASP A 228 8.50 13.48 -3.15
N ASN A 229 8.62 14.60 -3.84
CA ASN A 229 7.74 15.06 -4.90
C ASN A 229 8.22 14.57 -6.27
N ARG A 230 8.36 13.24 -6.45
CA ARG A 230 8.64 12.61 -7.76
C ARG A 230 7.97 11.25 -7.86
N ARG A 231 6.89 11.15 -8.65
CA ARG A 231 6.06 9.94 -8.77
C ARG A 231 6.21 9.32 -10.15
N SER A 232 7.43 8.92 -10.50
CA SER A 232 7.76 8.30 -11.80
C SER A 232 7.97 6.78 -11.73
N THR A 233 7.75 6.13 -10.58
CA THR A 233 7.97 4.67 -10.46
C THR A 233 6.89 3.89 -11.20
N LEU A 234 7.25 3.31 -12.34
CA LEU A 234 6.44 2.31 -13.04
C LEU A 234 6.27 1.06 -12.16
N CYS A 235 5.05 0.80 -11.71
CA CYS A 235 4.67 -0.35 -10.89
C CYS A 235 3.21 -0.71 -11.08
N GLY A 236 2.84 -1.98 -10.87
CA GLY A 236 1.50 -2.51 -11.12
C GLY A 236 1.49 -3.60 -12.21
N THR A 237 0.30 -4.09 -12.54
CA THR A 237 0.08 -5.09 -13.61
C THR A 237 -0.38 -4.35 -14.87
N LEU A 238 0.22 -4.64 -16.03
CA LEU A 238 0.05 -3.83 -17.25
C LEU A 238 -1.42 -3.60 -17.62
N ASP A 239 -2.26 -4.62 -17.49
CA ASP A 239 -3.69 -4.52 -17.83
C ASP A 239 -4.49 -3.55 -16.93
N TYR A 240 -3.92 -3.19 -15.78
CA TYR A 240 -4.50 -2.32 -14.76
C TYR A 240 -3.84 -0.94 -14.67
N LEU A 241 -2.80 -0.68 -15.46
CA LEU A 241 -2.06 0.58 -15.41
C LEU A 241 -2.85 1.73 -16.05
N PRO A 242 -2.94 2.89 -15.39
CA PRO A 242 -3.48 4.08 -16.00
C PRO A 242 -2.47 4.69 -17.00
N PRO A 243 -2.96 5.44 -18.02
CA PRO A 243 -2.12 5.98 -19.08
C PRO A 243 -1.01 6.91 -18.57
N GLU A 244 -1.27 7.71 -17.52
CA GLU A 244 -0.25 8.56 -16.91
C GLU A 244 0.93 7.77 -16.33
N MET A 245 0.70 6.57 -15.77
CA MET A 245 1.78 5.71 -15.27
C MET A 245 2.54 5.06 -16.42
N VAL A 246 1.86 4.66 -17.50
CA VAL A 246 2.50 4.10 -18.71
C VAL A 246 3.40 5.14 -19.38
N GLU A 247 2.96 6.39 -19.41
CA GLU A 247 3.68 7.52 -20.01
C GLU A 247 4.75 8.13 -19.07
N GLY A 248 4.93 7.59 -17.86
CA GLY A 248 5.90 8.10 -16.88
C GLY A 248 5.56 9.49 -16.33
N ARG A 249 4.29 9.92 -16.44
CA ARG A 249 3.81 11.18 -15.89
C ARG A 249 3.58 11.05 -14.38
N ASP A 250 3.58 12.19 -13.71
CA ASP A 250 3.19 12.26 -12.31
C ASP A 250 1.75 11.79 -12.13
N HIS A 251 1.51 11.05 -11.06
CA HIS A 251 0.22 10.43 -10.78
C HIS A 251 -0.20 10.65 -9.32
N ASP A 252 -1.50 10.63 -9.03
CA ASP A 252 -2.05 10.78 -7.69
C ASP A 252 -3.00 9.63 -7.33
N GLU A 253 -3.91 9.85 -6.39
CA GLU A 253 -4.92 8.85 -5.98
C GLU A 253 -5.89 8.45 -7.10
N SER A 254 -5.94 9.21 -8.21
CA SER A 254 -6.72 8.87 -9.41
C SER A 254 -6.34 7.53 -10.03
N VAL A 255 -5.11 7.06 -9.83
CA VAL A 255 -4.66 5.76 -10.35
C VAL A 255 -5.45 4.60 -9.76
N ASP A 256 -5.83 4.69 -8.48
CA ASP A 256 -6.66 3.67 -7.84
C ASP A 256 -8.09 3.69 -8.42
N LEU A 257 -8.58 4.86 -8.85
CA LEU A 257 -9.89 5.00 -9.50
C LEU A 257 -9.90 4.41 -10.91
N TRP A 258 -8.80 4.55 -11.66
CA TRP A 258 -8.63 3.87 -12.94
C TRP A 258 -8.67 2.36 -12.76
N SER A 259 -7.84 1.82 -11.87
CA SER A 259 -7.81 0.38 -11.60
C SER A 259 -9.14 -0.14 -11.05
N LEU A 260 -9.90 0.69 -10.32
CA LEU A 260 -11.27 0.38 -9.90
C LEU A 260 -12.23 0.23 -11.10
N GLY A 261 -12.10 1.08 -12.13
CA GLY A 261 -12.86 0.97 -13.38
C GLY A 261 -12.50 -0.27 -14.19
N VAL A 262 -11.21 -0.58 -14.30
CA VAL A 262 -10.70 -1.82 -14.91
C VAL A 262 -11.26 -3.05 -14.18
N LEU A 263 -11.22 -3.04 -12.84
CA LEU A 263 -11.77 -4.11 -12.01
C LEU A 263 -13.26 -4.30 -12.24
N LEU A 264 -14.06 -3.23 -12.27
CA LEU A 264 -15.51 -3.34 -12.55
C LEU A 264 -15.76 -4.04 -13.89
N TYR A 265 -15.03 -3.63 -14.94
CA TYR A 265 -15.13 -4.25 -16.25
C TYR A 265 -14.80 -5.74 -16.17
N GLU A 266 -13.68 -6.11 -15.53
CA GLU A 266 -13.30 -7.52 -15.39
C GLU A 266 -14.33 -8.33 -14.60
N LEU A 267 -14.93 -7.77 -13.54
CA LEU A 267 -15.97 -8.45 -12.77
C LEU A 267 -17.21 -8.79 -13.61
N VAL A 268 -17.63 -7.90 -14.52
CA VAL A 268 -18.87 -8.09 -15.31
C VAL A 268 -18.64 -8.73 -16.68
N VAL A 269 -17.43 -8.65 -17.22
CA VAL A 269 -17.06 -9.22 -18.54
C VAL A 269 -16.27 -10.52 -18.40
N GLY A 270 -15.54 -10.70 -17.31
CA GLY A 270 -14.70 -11.86 -17.03
C GLY A 270 -13.25 -11.76 -17.49
N LYS A 271 -12.87 -10.63 -18.08
CA LYS A 271 -11.50 -10.33 -18.51
C LYS A 271 -11.26 -8.82 -18.49
N PRO A 272 -10.00 -8.36 -18.34
CA PRO A 272 -9.71 -6.93 -18.34
C PRO A 272 -10.01 -6.28 -19.71
N PRO A 273 -10.33 -4.98 -19.74
CA PRO A 273 -10.68 -4.25 -20.97
C PRO A 273 -9.50 -4.07 -21.94
N PHE A 274 -8.26 -4.12 -21.46
CA PHE A 274 -7.05 -3.82 -22.22
C PHE A 274 -6.07 -4.99 -22.28
N GLU A 275 -6.57 -6.23 -22.26
CA GLU A 275 -5.77 -7.46 -22.22
C GLU A 275 -4.59 -7.43 -23.23
N VAL A 276 -3.37 -7.35 -22.72
CA VAL A 276 -2.16 -7.29 -23.54
C VAL A 276 -1.69 -8.71 -23.83
N SER A 277 -1.67 -9.12 -25.11
CA SER A 277 -1.19 -10.45 -25.50
C SER A 277 0.25 -10.71 -25.01
N ALA A 278 0.59 -11.97 -24.72
CA ALA A 278 1.91 -12.34 -24.21
C ALA A 278 3.09 -11.96 -25.14
N LYS A 279 2.84 -11.74 -26.45
CA LYS A 279 3.86 -11.30 -27.41
C LYS A 279 4.19 -9.81 -27.28
N SER A 280 3.19 -8.97 -27.00
CA SER A 280 3.38 -7.53 -26.77
C SER A 280 3.94 -7.23 -25.38
N HIS A 281 3.69 -8.09 -24.37
CA HIS A 281 4.24 -7.94 -23.02
C HIS A 281 5.77 -7.78 -22.95
N GLN A 282 6.52 -8.52 -23.76
CA GLN A 282 7.98 -8.51 -23.73
C GLN A 282 8.57 -7.34 -24.53
N GLU A 283 7.90 -6.96 -25.62
CA GLU A 283 8.23 -5.79 -26.43
C GLU A 283 7.92 -4.49 -25.68
N ASP A 284 6.77 -4.38 -25.03
CA ASP A 284 6.31 -3.17 -24.33
C ASP A 284 7.09 -2.90 -23.04
N ILE A 285 7.41 -3.93 -22.25
CA ILE A 285 8.29 -3.78 -21.07
C ILE A 285 9.72 -3.40 -21.52
N SER A 286 10.19 -3.94 -22.64
CA SER A 286 11.51 -3.59 -23.17
C SER A 286 11.55 -2.17 -23.73
N LEU A 287 10.43 -1.69 -24.29
CA LEU A 287 10.27 -0.33 -24.81
C LEU A 287 10.17 0.68 -23.66
N ALA A 288 9.34 0.40 -22.65
CA ALA A 288 9.21 1.22 -21.44
C ALA A 288 10.55 1.32 -20.67
N LYS A 289 11.32 0.23 -20.57
CA LYS A 289 12.67 0.25 -19.98
C LYS A 289 13.72 0.95 -20.84
N ARG A 290 13.60 0.89 -22.18
CA ARG A 290 14.50 1.59 -23.12
C ARG A 290 14.26 3.10 -23.15
N LEU A 291 13.03 3.54 -22.87
CA LEU A 291 12.65 4.93 -23.05
C LEU A 291 13.12 5.88 -21.94
N LYS A 292 13.67 5.40 -20.80
CA LYS A 292 14.26 6.20 -19.69
C LYS A 292 13.90 7.70 -19.77
N ILE A 293 12.63 7.99 -19.45
CA ILE A 293 12.18 9.28 -18.93
C ILE A 293 12.03 9.09 -17.43
#